data_AF-A0A3N0ZRH0-F1
#
_entry.id   AF-A0A3N0ZRH0-F1
#
_cell.length_a   1.000
_cell.length_b   1.000
_cell.length_c   1.000
_cell.angle_alpha   90.00
_cell.angle_beta   90.00
_cell.angle_gamma   90.00
#
_symmetry.space_group_name_H-M   'P 1'
#
loop_
_entity.id
_entity.type
_entity.pdbx_description
1 polymer ?
#
loop_
_entity_poly.entity_id
_entity_poly.type
_entity_poly.pdbx_seq_one_letter_code
_entity_poly.pdbx_strand_id
1 'polypeptide(L)' 'MNENKVKNVIVNTHKNVRYIIWADRKLSREEMLKQVRYYNYNTLNIRPKMDSEIELNYDEEK' A
#
# COMPACT_ATOMS: atom_id res chain seq x y z
N MET A 1 -4.30 21.17 -2.23
CA MET A 1 -4.67 19.90 -1.57
C MET A 1 -5.13 18.95 -2.67
N ASN A 2 -4.42 17.86 -2.93
CA ASN A 2 -4.80 16.92 -4.01
C ASN A 2 -6.01 16.08 -3.56
N GLU A 3 -7.21 16.64 -3.72
CA GLU A 3 -8.47 16.08 -3.23
C GLU A 3 -9.02 14.90 -4.07
N ASN A 4 -8.29 14.42 -5.08
CA ASN A 4 -8.77 13.39 -6.01
C ASN A 4 -8.07 12.02 -5.87
N LYS A 5 -7.39 11.74 -4.76
CA LYS A 5 -6.81 10.41 -4.54
C LYS A 5 -7.88 9.40 -4.13
N VAL A 6 -8.01 8.34 -4.90
CA VAL A 6 -8.81 7.14 -4.63
C VAL A 6 -8.11 6.28 -3.58
N LYS A 7 -8.88 5.90 -2.54
CA LYS A 7 -8.46 4.95 -1.51
C LYS A 7 -8.53 3.52 -2.04
N ASN A 8 -7.38 2.86 -2.18
CA ASN A 8 -7.29 1.45 -2.53
C ASN A 8 -6.83 0.64 -1.31
N VAL A 9 -7.50 -0.45 -0.96
CA VAL A 9 -7.21 -1.20 0.26
C VAL A 9 -6.88 -2.65 -0.07
N ILE A 10 -5.77 -3.14 0.46
CA ILE A 10 -5.39 -4.55 0.40
C ILE A 10 -4.96 -5.03 1.79
N VAL A 11 -5.45 -6.20 2.20
CA VAL A 11 -5.12 -6.79 3.51
C VAL A 11 -4.23 -8.00 3.30
N ASN A 12 -3.12 -8.04 4.04
CA ASN A 12 -2.33 -9.25 4.18
C ASN A 12 -2.90 -10.09 5.33
N THR A 13 -3.66 -11.13 4.97
CA THR A 13 -4.36 -12.00 5.92
C THR A 13 -3.44 -12.79 6.84
N HIS A 14 -2.19 -13.08 6.42
CA HIS A 14 -1.25 -13.83 7.24
C HIS A 14 -0.74 -13.04 8.45
N LYS A 15 -0.70 -11.72 8.36
CA LYS A 15 -0.19 -10.82 9.42
C LYS A 15 -1.26 -9.85 9.94
N ASN A 16 -2.47 -9.94 9.39
CA ASN A 16 -3.56 -8.99 9.54
C ASN A 16 -3.14 -7.52 9.34
N VAL A 17 -2.24 -7.27 8.38
CA VAL A 17 -1.76 -5.91 8.07
C VAL A 17 -2.60 -5.33 6.95
N ARG A 18 -3.16 -4.14 7.17
CA ARG A 18 -3.95 -3.42 6.17
C ARG A 18 -3.08 -2.37 5.47
N TYR A 19 -2.97 -2.47 4.16
CA TYR A 19 -2.30 -1.48 3.33
C TYR A 19 -3.36 -0.61 2.66
N ILE A 20 -3.27 0.69 2.88
CA ILE A 20 -4.07 1.73 2.22
C ILE A 20 -3.16 2.41 1.21
N ILE A 21 -3.54 2.35 -0.07
CA ILE A 21 -2.78 2.91 -1.17
C ILE A 21 -3.60 4.05 -1.78
N TRP A 22 -3.11 5.27 -1.63
CA TRP A 22 -3.71 6.48 -2.18
C TRP A 22 -3.19 6.72 -3.60
N ALA A 23 -4.07 6.67 -4.59
CA ALA A 23 -3.71 6.81 -6.02
C ALA A 23 -4.73 7.68 -6.76
N ASP A 24 -4.38 8.26 -7.91
CA ASP A 24 -5.34 9.07 -8.68
C ASP A 24 -6.42 8.23 -9.40
N ARG A 25 -6.30 6.90 -9.36
CA ARG A 25 -7.26 5.95 -9.91
C ARG A 25 -7.44 4.72 -9.03
N LYS A 26 -8.46 3.92 -9.34
CA LYS A 26 -8.61 2.59 -8.76
C LYS A 26 -7.51 1.67 -9.29
N LEU A 27 -6.77 1.05 -8.37
CA LEU A 27 -5.68 0.14 -8.70
C LEU A 27 -6.22 -1.29 -8.82
N SER A 28 -5.64 -2.03 -9.76
CA SER A 28 -5.78 -3.47 -9.83
C SER A 28 -5.09 -4.14 -8.65
N ARG A 29 -5.49 -5.40 -8.37
CA ARG A 29 -4.85 -6.19 -7.32
C ARG A 29 -3.35 -6.37 -7.55
N GLU A 30 -2.91 -6.51 -8.79
CA GLU A 30 -1.49 -6.68 -9.13
C GLU A 30 -0.68 -5.41 -8.85
N GLU A 31 -1.23 -4.24 -9.19
CA GLU A 31 -0.60 -2.94 -8.89
C GLU A 31 -0.48 -2.72 -7.38
N MET A 32 -1.56 -2.99 -6.64
CA MET A 32 -1.53 -2.92 -5.18
C MET A 32 -0.47 -3.85 -4.59
N LEU A 33 -0.39 -5.10 -5.05
CA LEU A 33 0.64 -6.04 -4.60
C LEU A 33 2.05 -5.62 -4.97
N LYS A 34 2.25 -5.03 -6.15
CA LYS A 34 3.56 -4.49 -6.56
C LYS A 34 4.01 -3.39 -5.61
N GLN A 35 3.10 -2.49 -5.22
CA GLN A 35 3.39 -1.41 -4.27
C GLN A 35 3.69 -1.93 -2.87
N VAL A 36 2.90 -2.90 -2.39
CA VAL A 36 3.19 -3.55 -1.11
C VAL A 36 4.55 -4.26 -1.14
N ARG A 37 4.91 -4.92 -2.24
CA ARG A 37 6.24 -5.53 -2.41
C ARG A 37 7.36 -4.49 -2.42
N TYR A 38 7.19 -3.38 -3.13
CA TYR A 38 8.15 -2.27 -3.16
C TYR A 38 8.37 -1.69 -1.78
N TYR A 39 7.28 -1.41 -1.06
CA TYR A 39 7.32 -0.95 0.33
C TYR A 39 8.08 -1.94 1.23
N ASN A 40 7.77 -3.23 1.13
CA ASN A 40 8.41 -4.29 1.92
C ASN A 40 9.85 -4.62 1.48
N TYR A 41 10.28 -4.19 0.28
CA TYR A 41 11.66 -4.37 -0.19
C TYR A 41 12.65 -3.54 0.63
N ASN A 42 12.21 -2.38 1.11
CA ASN A 42 12.99 -1.59 2.05
C ASN A 42 13.07 -2.30 3.41
N THR A 43 14.29 -2.63 3.83
CA THR A 43 14.55 -3.37 5.08
C THR A 43 14.07 -2.64 6.33
N LEU A 44 13.92 -1.31 6.27
CA LEU A 44 13.35 -0.49 7.33
C LEU A 44 11.85 -0.72 7.53
N ASN A 45 11.16 -1.25 6.51
CA ASN A 45 9.71 -1.47 6.50
C ASN A 45 9.31 -2.94 6.71
N ILE A 46 10.28 -3.87 6.88
CA ILE A 46 10.04 -5.34 6.91
C ILE A 46 9.25 -5.83 8.14
N ARG A 47 9.11 -5.00 9.17
CA ARG A 47 8.45 -5.40 10.43
C ARG A 47 7.28 -4.49 10.81
N PRO A 48 6.21 -4.41 9.98
CA PRO A 48 4.98 -3.86 10.49
C PRO A 48 4.49 -4.76 11.62
N LYS A 49 4.03 -4.17 12.72
CA LYS A 49 3.43 -4.92 13.83
C LYS A 49 2.16 -5.61 13.31
N MET A 50 1.79 -6.74 13.92
CA MET A 50 0.50 -7.37 13.64
C MET A 50 -0.62 -6.35 13.88
N ASP A 51 -1.70 -6.44 13.09
CA ASP A 51 -2.86 -5.54 13.16
C ASP A 51 -2.56 -4.07 12.82
N SER A 52 -1.43 -3.78 12.16
CA SER A 52 -1.08 -2.43 11.75
C SER A 52 -1.80 -2.00 10.46
N GLU A 53 -2.06 -0.70 10.37
CA GLU A 53 -2.49 -0.03 9.15
C GLU A 53 -1.31 0.77 8.58
N ILE A 54 -1.04 0.59 7.28
CA ILE A 54 0.07 1.22 6.57
C ILE A 54 -0.49 2.03 5.43
N GLU A 55 -0.23 3.32 5.44
CA GLU A 55 -0.61 4.22 4.35
C GLU A 55 0.56 4.40 3.38
N LEU A 56 0.28 4.17 2.10
CA LEU A 56 1.19 4.29 0.98
C LEU A 56 0.63 5.33 0.01
N ASN A 57 1.50 6.18 -0.50
CA ASN A 57 1.18 6.93 -1.71
C ASN A 57 1.55 6.07 -2.91
N TYR A 58 0.65 5.96 -3.87
CA TYR A 58 0.98 5.38 -5.17
C TYR A 58 1.88 6.36 -5.90
N ASP A 59 3.18 6.12 -5.84
CA ASP A 59 4.12 6.73 -6.76
C ASP A 59 4.18 5.85 -8.02
N GLU A 60 3.57 6.34 -9.10
CA GLU A 60 4.01 6.01 -10.46
C GLU A 60 5.36 6.70 -10.65
N GLU A 61 6.44 6.20 -10.02
CA GLU A 61 7.76 6.65 -10.44
C GLU A 61 7.86 6.43 -11.96
N LYS A 62 8.07 7.57 -12.64
CA LYS A 62 8.05 7.83 -14.09
C LYS A 62 8.83 6.84 -14.94
#